data_AF-A0A8S4DNC4-F1
#
_entry.id   AF-A0A8S4DNC4-F1
#
_cell.length_a   1.000
_cell.length_b   1.000
_cell.length_c   1.000
_cell.angle_alpha   90.00
_cell.angle_beta   90.00
_cell.angle_gamma   90.00
#
_symmetry.space_group_name_H-M   'P 1'
#
loop_
_entity.id
_entity.type
_entity.pdbx_description
1 polymer ?
#
loop_
_entity_poly.entity_id
_entity_poly.type
_entity_poly.pdbx_seq_one_letter_code
_entity_poly.pdbx_strand_id
1 'polypeptide(L)'
;MIILKIFLTLHSFIRNSTEVIHDHDNADTISIDTLALYEDIEEERNKEISELTRLSKKTCFLHTKLLYYRNAESELGAACHNAWRTIVKSVQGSQDCWRELGHYLGISQDDLNYIKHSIKNDPTDIVLKLFMQDEDATLDKILDVLVKMKRFDILKKIEDPVTEMVAYFNKDEGKSDTGYHSNNSASERKIITLKSLVNDLPPALNKSINTEKKPNQPQQLPPKVSETKNIERLKNDKPILFLTFTEDGIETAMNIQDKVNDWFDMEVQVITLEDRRDDVIQNPEKFIREYFEKADYIVPLITTGYMDEINGYGPGAPSTSDNLDCKYVNFIYNLISNQYMHITGCLNKKVRSVLPENADVKVLQNISLYPALIPWTHEMSFDEQFRIFLKDYST
;
A
#
# COMPACT_ATOMS: atom_id res chain seq x y z
N MET A 1 3.16 -35.86 -0.44
CA MET A 1 3.87 -36.45 0.72
C MET A 1 5.39 -36.54 0.54
N ILE A 2 5.93 -36.36 -0.67
CA ILE A 2 7.39 -36.41 -0.97
C ILE A 2 8.08 -35.08 -0.66
N ILE A 3 7.39 -33.94 -0.83
CA ILE A 3 7.91 -32.59 -0.54
C ILE A 3 8.24 -32.39 0.96
N LEU A 4 7.48 -33.01 1.88
CA LEU A 4 7.77 -32.95 3.32
C LEU A 4 8.97 -33.81 3.72
N LYS A 5 9.27 -34.88 2.96
CA LYS A 5 10.49 -35.68 3.13
C LYS A 5 11.72 -34.90 2.64
N ILE A 6 11.62 -34.22 1.50
CA ILE A 6 12.72 -33.41 0.93
C ILE A 6 13.11 -32.26 1.87
N PHE A 7 12.14 -31.59 2.52
CA PHE A 7 12.44 -30.47 3.43
C PHE A 7 13.10 -30.92 4.75
N LEU A 8 12.72 -32.09 5.29
CA LEU A 8 13.34 -32.66 6.50
C LEU A 8 14.74 -33.20 6.22
N THR A 9 15.00 -33.72 5.01
CA THR A 9 16.33 -34.22 4.64
C THR A 9 17.32 -33.08 4.38
N LEU A 10 16.91 -31.97 3.76
CA LEU A 10 17.77 -30.79 3.58
C LEU A 10 18.09 -30.07 4.90
N HIS A 11 17.13 -29.97 5.83
CA HIS A 11 17.35 -29.28 7.10
C HIS A 11 18.23 -30.10 8.08
N SER A 12 18.23 -31.43 7.95
CA SER A 12 19.18 -32.33 8.62
C SER A 12 20.60 -32.17 8.04
N PHE A 13 20.71 -32.05 6.72
CA PHE A 13 21.98 -31.95 6.02
C PHE A 13 22.70 -30.62 6.29
N ILE A 14 21.99 -29.49 6.21
CA ILE A 14 22.57 -28.16 6.46
C ILE A 14 23.07 -28.01 7.91
N ARG A 15 22.42 -28.65 8.88
CA ARG A 15 22.85 -28.63 10.29
C ARG A 15 24.14 -29.42 10.51
N ASN A 16 24.36 -30.49 9.74
CA ASN A 16 25.60 -31.29 9.77
C ASN A 16 26.73 -30.65 8.94
N SER A 17 26.42 -29.80 7.94
CA SER A 17 27.43 -29.12 7.12
C SER A 17 28.17 -28.00 7.86
N THR A 18 27.59 -27.46 8.94
CA THR A 18 28.21 -26.39 9.74
C THR A 18 29.21 -26.87 10.79
N GLU A 19 29.31 -28.18 11.06
CA GLU A 19 30.30 -28.76 11.98
C GLU A 19 31.51 -29.40 11.29
N VAL A 20 31.59 -29.38 9.96
CA VAL A 20 32.71 -29.98 9.21
C VAL A 20 33.37 -28.93 8.33
N ILE A 21 33.98 -27.92 8.96
CA ILE A 21 35.01 -27.09 8.35
C ILE A 21 36.30 -27.29 9.15
N HIS A 22 36.85 -28.48 9.05
CA HIS A 22 38.29 -28.74 9.18
C HIS A 22 38.55 -30.18 8.75
N ASP A 23 38.79 -30.38 7.45
CA ASP A 23 39.87 -31.22 6.95
C ASP A 23 39.82 -31.21 5.42
N HIS A 24 40.82 -30.56 4.83
CA HIS A 24 41.23 -30.81 3.46
C HIS A 24 41.93 -32.16 3.45
N ASP A 25 41.30 -33.19 2.88
CA ASP A 25 41.93 -34.30 2.16
C ASP A 25 40.86 -35.36 1.81
N ASN A 26 40.19 -35.22 0.65
CA ASN A 26 39.68 -36.31 -0.19
C ASN A 26 38.82 -35.74 -1.33
N ALA A 27 39.41 -35.61 -2.51
CA ALA A 27 38.71 -35.22 -3.74
C ALA A 27 38.06 -36.41 -4.50
N ASP A 28 38.06 -37.62 -3.93
CA ASP A 28 37.74 -38.88 -4.65
C ASP A 28 36.49 -39.63 -4.14
N THR A 29 35.53 -38.96 -3.50
CA THR A 29 34.30 -39.62 -3.01
C THR A 29 33.00 -38.98 -3.48
N ILE A 30 32.90 -38.63 -4.76
CA ILE A 30 31.58 -38.56 -5.41
C ILE A 30 31.32 -39.95 -6.03
N SER A 31 30.45 -40.73 -5.38
CA SER A 31 30.05 -42.07 -5.86
C SER A 31 29.39 -41.97 -7.24
N ILE A 32 29.55 -42.98 -8.09
CA ILE A 32 28.87 -43.10 -9.39
C ILE A 32 27.35 -42.96 -9.23
N ASP A 33 26.79 -43.46 -8.13
CA ASP A 33 25.36 -43.31 -7.80
C ASP A 33 24.96 -41.86 -7.51
N THR A 34 25.85 -41.05 -6.94
CA THR A 34 25.57 -39.62 -6.72
C THR A 34 25.64 -38.83 -8.03
N LEU A 35 26.54 -39.18 -8.95
CA LEU A 35 26.60 -38.55 -10.28
C LEU A 35 25.38 -38.90 -11.12
N ALA A 36 24.98 -40.17 -11.15
CA ALA A 36 23.77 -40.61 -11.85
C ALA A 36 22.50 -39.92 -11.30
N LEU A 37 22.41 -39.74 -9.97
CA LEU A 37 21.29 -39.01 -9.36
C LEU A 37 21.28 -37.52 -9.76
N TYR A 38 22.45 -36.88 -9.87
CA TYR A 38 22.55 -35.51 -10.36
C TYR A 38 22.15 -35.40 -11.83
N GLU A 39 22.58 -36.34 -12.67
CA GLU A 39 22.21 -36.42 -14.09
C GLU A 39 20.69 -36.60 -14.26
N ASP A 40 20.07 -37.50 -13.49
CA ASP A 40 18.62 -37.71 -13.51
C ASP A 40 17.84 -36.45 -13.08
N ILE A 41 18.30 -35.75 -12.03
CA ILE A 41 17.69 -34.50 -11.55
C ILE A 41 17.84 -33.39 -12.59
N GLU A 42 18.98 -33.31 -13.26
CA GLU A 42 19.24 -32.32 -14.30
C GLU A 42 18.39 -32.58 -15.55
N GLU A 43 18.23 -33.85 -15.96
CA GLU A 43 17.35 -34.25 -17.06
C GLU A 43 15.87 -33.91 -16.75
N GLU A 44 15.39 -34.24 -15.55
CA GLU A 44 14.02 -33.93 -15.12
C GLU A 44 13.77 -32.42 -15.12
N ARG A 45 14.71 -31.63 -14.59
CA ARG A 45 14.63 -30.16 -14.64
C ARG A 45 14.64 -29.59 -16.06
N ASN A 46 15.47 -30.14 -16.94
CA ASN A 46 15.55 -29.69 -18.33
C ASN A 46 14.24 -29.96 -19.09
N LYS A 47 13.61 -31.11 -18.79
CA LYS A 47 12.29 -31.45 -19.32
C LYS A 47 11.22 -30.46 -18.84
N GLU A 48 11.19 -30.14 -17.55
CA GLU A 48 10.26 -29.13 -16.99
C GLU A 48 10.46 -27.75 -17.65
N ILE A 49 11.71 -27.30 -17.81
CA ILE A 49 12.01 -26.03 -18.49
C ILE A 49 11.52 -26.03 -19.94
N SER A 50 11.67 -27.15 -20.64
CA SER A 50 11.20 -27.31 -22.03
C SER A 50 9.67 -27.23 -22.12
N GLU A 51 8.94 -27.88 -21.20
CA GLU A 51 7.48 -27.83 -21.11
C GLU A 51 6.97 -26.41 -20.83
N LEU A 52 7.63 -25.69 -19.92
CA LEU A 52 7.33 -24.29 -19.60
C LEU A 52 7.61 -23.35 -20.77
N THR A 53 8.72 -23.56 -21.49
CA THR A 53 9.04 -22.81 -22.70
C THR A 53 7.99 -23.03 -23.79
N ARG A 54 7.47 -24.26 -23.90
CA ARG A 54 6.37 -24.59 -24.81
C ARG A 54 5.07 -23.90 -24.40
N LEU A 55 4.78 -23.82 -23.10
CA LEU A 55 3.60 -23.12 -22.58
C LEU A 55 3.68 -21.61 -22.84
N SER A 56 4.83 -21.00 -22.54
CA SER A 56 5.12 -19.57 -22.81
C SER A 56 4.87 -19.23 -24.29
N LYS A 57 5.38 -20.06 -25.23
CA LYS A 57 5.11 -19.91 -26.68
C LYS A 57 3.63 -20.03 -27.06
N LYS A 58 2.82 -20.80 -26.32
CA LYS A 58 1.39 -20.93 -26.58
C LYS A 58 0.56 -19.80 -25.98
N THR A 59 1.12 -19.02 -25.07
CA THR A 59 0.45 -17.93 -24.36
C THR A 59 0.87 -16.54 -24.82
N CYS A 60 1.89 -16.43 -25.68
CA CYS A 60 2.47 -15.15 -26.11
C CYS A 60 1.55 -14.25 -26.96
N PHE A 61 0.43 -14.78 -27.45
CA PHE A 61 -0.58 -14.03 -28.19
C PHE A 61 -1.87 -13.84 -27.37
N LEU A 62 -1.89 -14.27 -26.10
CA LEU A 62 -3.05 -14.16 -25.22
C LEU A 62 -2.86 -13.00 -24.25
N HIS A 63 -3.71 -11.98 -24.37
CA HIS A 63 -3.68 -10.83 -23.48
C HIS A 63 -4.12 -11.20 -22.05
N THR A 64 -3.47 -10.65 -21.02
CA THR A 64 -3.77 -10.94 -19.60
C THR A 64 -5.22 -10.65 -19.20
N LYS A 65 -5.88 -9.67 -19.86
CA LYS A 65 -7.33 -9.41 -19.74
C LYS A 65 -8.21 -10.66 -19.86
N LEU A 66 -7.77 -11.68 -20.61
CA LEU A 66 -8.51 -12.95 -20.75
C LEU A 66 -8.70 -13.66 -19.40
N LEU A 67 -7.79 -13.50 -18.45
CA LEU A 67 -7.92 -14.03 -17.08
C LEU A 67 -9.15 -13.48 -16.35
N TYR A 68 -9.63 -12.30 -16.75
CA TYR A 68 -10.76 -11.61 -16.13
C TYR A 68 -12.06 -11.79 -16.90
N TYR A 69 -12.07 -12.64 -17.95
CA TYR A 69 -13.32 -13.02 -18.58
C TYR A 69 -14.20 -13.79 -17.58
N ARG A 70 -15.43 -13.31 -17.39
CA ARG A 70 -16.42 -13.92 -16.49
C ARG A 70 -17.68 -14.19 -17.31
N ASN A 71 -17.91 -15.46 -17.62
CA ASN A 71 -19.18 -15.93 -18.16
C ASN A 71 -19.50 -17.27 -17.49
N ALA A 72 -20.43 -17.23 -16.54
CA ALA A 72 -20.78 -18.36 -15.67
C ALA A 72 -21.37 -19.55 -16.42
N GLU A 73 -21.90 -19.33 -17.63
CA GLU A 73 -22.53 -20.36 -18.45
C GLU A 73 -21.58 -20.97 -19.48
N SER A 74 -20.35 -20.46 -19.59
CA SER A 74 -19.37 -20.93 -20.58
C SER A 74 -18.21 -21.67 -19.95
N GLU A 75 -17.80 -22.79 -20.56
CA GLU A 75 -16.61 -23.55 -20.17
C GLU A 75 -15.33 -22.69 -20.27
N LEU A 76 -15.25 -21.81 -21.27
CA LEU A 76 -14.17 -20.82 -21.41
C LEU A 76 -14.09 -19.87 -20.21
N GLY A 77 -15.24 -19.32 -19.77
CA GLY A 77 -15.30 -18.44 -18.61
C GLY A 77 -14.87 -19.13 -17.32
N ALA A 78 -15.22 -20.41 -17.16
CA ALA A 78 -14.77 -21.24 -16.05
C ALA A 78 -13.24 -21.48 -16.11
N ALA A 79 -12.69 -21.81 -17.29
CA ALA A 79 -11.26 -22.01 -17.50
C ALA A 79 -10.44 -20.72 -17.22
N CYS A 80 -10.88 -19.57 -17.74
CA CYS A 80 -10.26 -18.27 -17.46
C CYS A 80 -10.25 -17.94 -15.96
N HIS A 81 -11.38 -18.15 -15.27
CA HIS A 81 -11.48 -17.91 -13.84
C HIS A 81 -10.62 -18.89 -13.02
N ASN A 82 -10.52 -20.15 -13.43
CA ASN A 82 -9.67 -21.15 -12.78
C ASN A 82 -8.19 -20.77 -12.89
N ALA A 83 -7.74 -20.39 -14.09
CA ALA A 83 -6.39 -19.91 -14.32
C ALA A 83 -6.06 -18.68 -13.45
N TRP A 84 -6.92 -17.65 -13.48
CA TRP A 84 -6.78 -16.46 -12.63
C TRP A 84 -6.70 -16.81 -11.14
N ARG A 85 -7.66 -17.59 -10.63
CA ARG A 85 -7.74 -17.96 -9.22
C ARG A 85 -6.48 -18.71 -8.77
N THR A 86 -5.94 -19.56 -9.63
CA THR A 86 -4.78 -20.39 -9.30
C THR A 86 -3.52 -19.54 -9.23
N ILE A 87 -3.35 -18.59 -10.17
CA ILE A 87 -2.24 -17.63 -10.15
C ILE A 87 -2.30 -16.78 -8.87
N VAL A 88 -3.44 -16.14 -8.59
CA VAL A 88 -3.60 -15.24 -7.43
C VAL A 88 -3.31 -15.96 -6.13
N LYS A 89 -3.93 -17.13 -5.90
CA LYS A 89 -3.72 -17.90 -4.66
C LYS A 89 -2.29 -18.41 -4.49
N SER A 90 -1.64 -18.82 -5.59
CA SER A 90 -0.30 -19.38 -5.53
C SER A 90 0.76 -18.32 -5.22
N VAL A 91 0.60 -17.12 -5.77
CA VAL A 91 1.49 -15.98 -5.51
C VAL A 91 1.24 -15.40 -4.11
N GLN A 92 -0.02 -15.32 -3.66
CA GLN A 92 -0.36 -14.85 -2.31
C GLN A 92 0.22 -15.73 -1.20
N GLY A 93 0.31 -17.05 -1.41
CA GLY A 93 0.78 -18.01 -0.41
C GLY A 93 2.24 -17.84 0.02
N SER A 94 2.99 -16.91 -0.57
CA SER A 94 4.39 -16.64 -0.24
C SER A 94 4.57 -15.17 0.15
N GLN A 95 5.22 -14.92 1.29
CA GLN A 95 5.46 -13.57 1.80
C GLN A 95 6.14 -12.70 0.74
N ASP A 96 5.60 -11.50 0.50
CA ASP A 96 6.11 -10.48 -0.45
C ASP A 96 6.25 -10.89 -1.93
N CYS A 97 5.85 -12.10 -2.32
CA CYS A 97 5.98 -12.60 -3.70
C CYS A 97 5.24 -11.75 -4.75
N TRP A 98 4.11 -11.15 -4.37
CA TRP A 98 3.35 -10.26 -5.25
C TRP A 98 4.11 -8.98 -5.61
N ARG A 99 4.97 -8.48 -4.71
CA ARG A 99 5.77 -7.26 -4.91
C ARG A 99 6.91 -7.52 -5.89
N GLU A 100 7.59 -8.66 -5.72
CA GLU A 100 8.61 -9.11 -6.66
C GLU A 100 8.03 -9.35 -8.06
N LEU A 101 6.87 -10.02 -8.14
CA LEU A 101 6.14 -10.20 -9.40
C LEU A 101 5.85 -8.86 -10.07
N GLY A 102 5.29 -7.90 -9.34
CA GLY A 102 5.00 -6.57 -9.86
C GLY A 102 6.24 -5.82 -10.34
N HIS A 103 7.33 -5.90 -9.60
CA HIS A 103 8.61 -5.28 -9.98
C HIS A 103 9.14 -5.84 -11.31
N TYR A 104 9.16 -7.17 -11.45
CA TYR A 104 9.62 -7.82 -12.69
C TYR A 104 8.67 -7.63 -13.88
N LEU A 105 7.38 -7.36 -13.62
CA LEU A 105 6.40 -6.96 -14.64
C LEU A 105 6.52 -5.48 -15.06
N GLY A 106 7.45 -4.73 -14.47
CA GLY A 106 7.71 -3.32 -14.81
C GLY A 106 6.75 -2.32 -14.15
N ILE A 107 6.09 -2.71 -13.05
CA ILE A 107 5.28 -1.78 -12.25
C ILE A 107 6.23 -0.88 -11.43
N SER A 108 5.91 0.41 -11.34
CA SER A 108 6.74 1.37 -10.62
C SER A 108 6.81 1.05 -9.13
N GLN A 109 7.94 1.40 -8.48
CA GLN A 109 8.10 1.18 -7.05
C GLN A 109 7.07 1.97 -6.24
N ASP A 110 6.69 3.15 -6.71
CA ASP A 110 5.67 4.01 -6.08
C ASP A 110 4.29 3.36 -6.13
N ASP A 111 3.90 2.76 -7.26
CA ASP A 111 2.63 2.02 -7.39
C ASP A 111 2.62 0.79 -6.47
N LEU A 112 3.75 0.07 -6.37
CA LEU A 112 3.87 -1.09 -5.46
C LEU A 112 3.76 -0.67 -3.99
N ASN A 113 4.36 0.46 -3.62
CA ASN A 113 4.25 1.04 -2.29
C ASN A 113 2.80 1.48 -1.99
N TYR A 114 2.13 2.11 -2.96
CA TYR A 114 0.71 2.46 -2.85
C TYR A 114 -0.17 1.23 -2.64
N ILE A 115 0.03 0.14 -3.40
CA ILE A 115 -0.69 -1.12 -3.22
C ILE A 115 -0.49 -1.67 -1.80
N LYS A 116 0.74 -1.63 -1.28
CA LYS A 116 1.08 -2.13 0.06
C LYS A 116 0.34 -1.37 1.17
N HIS A 117 0.20 -0.06 1.04
CA HIS A 117 -0.24 0.80 2.13
C HIS A 117 -1.71 1.25 2.03
N SER A 118 -2.27 1.32 0.82
CA SER A 118 -3.56 1.96 0.59
C SER A 118 -4.67 1.02 0.12
N ILE A 119 -4.34 -0.21 -0.28
CA ILE A 119 -5.30 -1.15 -0.85
C ILE A 119 -5.71 -2.23 0.15
N LYS A 120 -7.02 -2.36 0.36
CA LYS A 120 -7.63 -3.42 1.20
C LYS A 120 -7.88 -4.74 0.46
N ASN A 121 -7.85 -4.71 -0.87
CA ASN A 121 -8.06 -5.87 -1.75
C ASN A 121 -6.80 -6.73 -1.87
N ASP A 122 -6.90 -7.88 -2.54
CA ASP A 122 -5.76 -8.77 -2.79
C ASP A 122 -4.68 -8.03 -3.62
N PRO A 123 -3.46 -7.85 -3.09
CA PRO A 123 -2.42 -7.08 -3.76
C PRO A 123 -1.93 -7.75 -5.06
N THR A 124 -2.02 -9.08 -5.15
CA THR A 124 -1.68 -9.84 -6.36
C THR A 124 -2.69 -9.54 -7.47
N ASP A 125 -3.99 -9.53 -7.14
CA ASP A 125 -5.04 -9.20 -8.11
C ASP A 125 -4.86 -7.77 -8.65
N ILE A 126 -4.49 -6.82 -7.80
CA ILE A 126 -4.22 -5.44 -8.25
C ILE A 126 -2.99 -5.36 -9.14
N VAL A 127 -1.90 -6.06 -8.81
CA VAL A 127 -0.70 -6.12 -9.67
C VAL A 127 -1.04 -6.66 -11.06
N LEU A 128 -1.83 -7.73 -11.16
CA LEU A 128 -2.27 -8.28 -12.44
C LEU A 128 -3.17 -7.31 -13.21
N LYS A 129 -4.07 -6.60 -12.51
CA LYS A 129 -4.91 -5.56 -13.11
C LYS A 129 -4.11 -4.36 -13.60
N LEU A 130 -3.05 -3.97 -12.90
CA LEU A 130 -2.13 -2.92 -13.32
C LEU A 130 -1.37 -3.34 -14.58
N PHE A 131 -0.84 -4.55 -14.59
CA PHE A 131 -0.12 -5.11 -15.72
C PHE A 131 -1.00 -5.19 -16.97
N MET A 132 -2.24 -5.68 -16.85
CA MET A 132 -3.15 -5.82 -17.99
C MET A 132 -3.64 -4.50 -18.62
N GLN A 133 -3.28 -3.34 -18.06
CA GLN A 133 -3.58 -2.05 -18.70
C GLN A 133 -2.71 -1.79 -19.92
N ASP A 134 -1.51 -2.39 -19.98
CA ASP A 134 -0.62 -2.32 -21.14
C ASP A 134 -1.21 -3.14 -22.31
N GLU A 135 -1.10 -2.64 -23.53
CA GLU A 135 -1.59 -3.33 -24.74
C GLU A 135 -0.76 -4.58 -25.05
N ASP A 136 0.51 -4.59 -24.64
CA ASP A 136 1.41 -5.73 -24.80
C ASP A 136 1.40 -6.66 -23.57
N ALA A 137 0.44 -6.51 -22.65
CA ALA A 137 0.33 -7.36 -21.47
C ALA A 137 -0.15 -8.77 -21.83
N THR A 138 0.79 -9.65 -22.13
CA THR A 138 0.55 -11.04 -22.53
C THR A 138 0.84 -12.02 -21.39
N LEU A 139 0.22 -13.20 -21.46
CA LEU A 139 0.33 -14.22 -20.41
C LEU A 139 1.71 -14.87 -20.31
N ASP A 140 2.43 -14.99 -21.42
CA ASP A 140 3.82 -15.46 -21.45
C ASP A 140 4.73 -14.61 -20.58
N LYS A 141 4.56 -13.28 -20.57
CA LYS A 141 5.35 -12.38 -19.72
C LYS A 141 5.18 -12.70 -18.23
N ILE A 142 3.99 -13.12 -17.79
CA ILE A 142 3.77 -13.56 -16.41
C ILE A 142 4.52 -14.86 -16.14
N LEU A 143 4.47 -15.83 -17.07
CA LEU A 143 5.19 -17.09 -16.95
C LEU A 143 6.71 -16.87 -16.92
N ASP A 144 7.24 -16.03 -17.81
CA ASP A 144 8.66 -15.68 -17.89
C ASP A 144 9.14 -15.00 -16.61
N VAL A 145 8.33 -14.14 -16.00
CA VAL A 145 8.64 -13.54 -14.71
C VAL A 145 8.68 -14.59 -13.60
N LEU A 146 7.73 -15.53 -13.55
CA LEU A 146 7.76 -16.62 -12.57
C LEU A 146 9.00 -17.52 -12.74
N VAL A 147 9.47 -17.73 -13.99
CA VAL A 147 10.74 -18.41 -14.27
C VAL A 147 11.92 -17.60 -13.74
N LYS A 148 11.97 -16.27 -13.97
CA LYS A 148 13.02 -15.38 -13.44
C LYS A 148 13.06 -15.38 -11.91
N MET A 149 11.90 -15.41 -11.27
CA MET A 149 11.75 -15.52 -9.81
C MET A 149 12.11 -16.91 -9.26
N LYS A 150 12.40 -17.89 -10.13
CA LYS A 150 12.67 -19.31 -9.78
C LYS A 150 11.51 -19.96 -9.01
N ARG A 151 10.27 -19.49 -9.22
CA ARG A 151 9.06 -20.00 -8.55
C ARG A 151 8.43 -21.16 -9.32
N PHE A 152 9.20 -22.24 -9.47
CA PHE A 152 8.77 -23.46 -10.17
C PHE A 152 7.57 -24.15 -9.49
N ASP A 153 7.43 -23.98 -8.18
CA ASP A 153 6.28 -24.45 -7.41
C ASP A 153 4.96 -23.80 -7.82
N ILE A 154 4.99 -22.52 -8.22
CA ILE A 154 3.83 -21.80 -8.76
C ILE A 154 3.59 -22.23 -10.21
N LEU A 155 4.65 -22.29 -11.02
CA LEU A 155 4.58 -22.70 -12.42
C LEU A 155 3.91 -24.07 -12.58
N LYS A 156 4.27 -25.05 -11.72
CA LYS A 156 3.65 -26.37 -11.75
C LYS A 156 2.16 -26.37 -11.42
N LYS A 157 1.72 -25.48 -10.53
CA LYS A 157 0.30 -25.35 -10.15
C LYS A 157 -0.54 -24.69 -11.25
N ILE A 158 0.05 -23.76 -11.99
CA ILE A 158 -0.67 -23.00 -13.03
C ILE A 158 -0.61 -23.67 -14.41
N GLU A 159 0.26 -24.66 -14.60
CA GLU A 159 0.45 -25.38 -15.86
C GLU A 159 -0.86 -25.91 -16.45
N ASP A 160 -1.60 -26.73 -15.68
CA ASP A 160 -2.85 -27.33 -16.16
C ASP A 160 -3.95 -26.26 -16.40
N PRO A 161 -4.25 -25.35 -15.46
CA PRO A 161 -5.27 -24.32 -15.67
C PRO A 161 -4.99 -23.39 -16.86
N VAL A 162 -3.72 -23.02 -17.08
CA VAL A 162 -3.34 -22.16 -18.21
C VAL A 162 -3.41 -22.96 -19.51
N THR A 163 -2.97 -24.21 -19.53
CA THR A 163 -3.06 -25.09 -20.71
C THR A 163 -4.51 -25.33 -21.13
N GLU A 164 -5.39 -25.59 -20.16
CA GLU A 164 -6.84 -25.74 -20.38
C GLU A 164 -7.43 -24.48 -21.02
N MET A 165 -7.16 -23.31 -20.45
CA MET A 165 -7.61 -22.03 -21.00
C MET A 165 -7.09 -21.80 -22.43
N VAL A 166 -5.81 -22.08 -22.67
CA VAL A 166 -5.14 -21.92 -23.97
C VAL A 166 -5.76 -22.81 -25.06
N ALA A 167 -6.29 -23.99 -24.70
CA ALA A 167 -6.93 -24.91 -25.65
C ALA A 167 -8.19 -24.32 -26.31
N TYR A 168 -8.89 -23.40 -25.64
CA TYR A 168 -10.05 -22.73 -26.23
C TYR A 168 -9.68 -21.69 -27.29
N PHE A 169 -8.44 -21.17 -27.26
CA PHE A 169 -7.95 -20.17 -28.20
C PHE A 169 -7.05 -20.77 -29.30
N ASN A 170 -6.54 -21.98 -29.08
CA ASN A 170 -5.81 -22.75 -30.08
C ASN A 170 -6.71 -23.85 -30.68
N LYS A 171 -7.64 -23.48 -31.57
CA LYS A 171 -8.36 -24.47 -32.40
C LYS A 171 -8.04 -24.28 -33.88
N ASP A 172 -7.04 -25.04 -34.35
CA ASP A 172 -6.97 -25.49 -35.74
C ASP A 172 -7.61 -26.88 -35.94
N GLU A 173 -8.07 -27.59 -34.90
CA GLU A 173 -8.70 -28.90 -35.09
C GLU A 173 -9.92 -29.10 -34.18
N GLY A 174 -11.12 -29.05 -34.78
CA GLY A 174 -12.28 -29.81 -34.34
C GLY A 174 -13.14 -29.22 -33.20
N LYS A 175 -14.26 -28.60 -33.59
CA LYS A 175 -15.51 -28.41 -32.82
C LYS A 175 -15.46 -27.47 -31.60
N SER A 176 -15.92 -26.22 -31.76
CA SER A 176 -17.12 -25.68 -31.07
C SER A 176 -17.14 -24.14 -31.03
N ASP A 177 -18.15 -23.59 -31.71
CA ASP A 177 -19.03 -22.46 -31.34
C ASP A 177 -18.53 -21.12 -30.78
N THR A 178 -17.25 -20.77 -30.91
CA THR A 178 -16.82 -19.37 -30.70
C THR A 178 -16.45 -18.75 -32.04
N GLY A 179 -17.23 -17.75 -32.47
CA GLY A 179 -17.11 -17.07 -33.77
C GLY A 179 -15.84 -16.22 -33.96
N TYR A 180 -14.70 -16.65 -33.43
CA TYR A 180 -13.41 -16.00 -33.56
C TYR A 180 -12.55 -16.78 -34.56
N HIS A 181 -12.79 -16.56 -35.84
CA HIS A 181 -11.91 -17.07 -36.91
C HIS A 181 -10.88 -16.00 -37.23
N SER A 182 -9.62 -16.26 -36.85
CA SER A 182 -8.46 -15.56 -37.38
C SER A 182 -7.85 -16.44 -38.48
N ASN A 183 -8.33 -16.29 -39.71
CA ASN A 183 -7.58 -16.75 -40.88
C ASN A 183 -6.34 -15.86 -41.02
N ASN A 184 -5.14 -16.38 -40.75
CA ASN A 184 -3.99 -16.22 -41.64
C ASN A 184 -2.68 -16.82 -41.09
N SER A 185 -1.89 -17.28 -42.05
CA SER A 185 -0.55 -17.85 -42.00
C SER A 185 0.42 -17.26 -40.96
N ALA A 186 0.93 -18.15 -40.11
CA ALA A 186 2.30 -18.36 -39.60
C ALA A 186 3.30 -17.22 -39.30
N SER A 187 3.03 -15.92 -39.48
CA SER A 187 4.07 -14.89 -39.24
C SER A 187 3.71 -13.69 -38.37
N GLU A 188 2.48 -13.50 -37.89
CA GLU A 188 2.19 -12.49 -36.86
C GLU A 188 0.81 -12.78 -36.24
N ARG A 189 0.77 -13.60 -35.18
CA ARG A 189 -0.49 -13.80 -34.43
C ARG A 189 -0.80 -12.52 -33.66
N LYS A 190 -1.81 -11.78 -34.10
CA LYS A 190 -2.32 -10.60 -33.38
C LYS A 190 -2.74 -10.97 -31.97
N ILE A 191 -2.39 -10.15 -30.98
CA ILE A 191 -2.76 -10.37 -29.57
C ILE A 191 -4.29 -10.46 -29.44
N ILE A 192 -4.75 -11.58 -28.90
CA ILE A 192 -6.17 -11.85 -28.63
C ILE A 192 -6.54 -11.16 -27.33
N THR A 193 -7.46 -10.21 -27.41
CA THR A 193 -8.06 -9.53 -26.26
C THR A 193 -9.59 -9.53 -26.39
N LEU A 194 -10.29 -9.53 -25.26
CA LEU A 194 -11.74 -9.35 -25.21
C LEU A 194 -12.11 -7.87 -25.06
N LYS A 195 -13.37 -7.52 -25.39
CA LYS A 195 -13.90 -6.15 -25.24
C LYS A 195 -13.73 -5.63 -23.81
N SER A 196 -13.57 -4.31 -23.71
CA SER A 196 -13.27 -3.54 -22.49
C SER A 196 -13.91 -4.13 -21.23
N LEU A 197 -13.07 -4.63 -20.34
CA LEU A 197 -13.44 -4.91 -18.96
C LEU A 197 -13.73 -3.57 -18.25
N VAL A 198 -14.63 -3.57 -17.27
CA VAL A 198 -14.78 -2.42 -16.37
C VAL A 198 -13.48 -2.29 -15.58
N ASN A 199 -12.80 -1.15 -15.70
CA ASN A 199 -11.60 -0.87 -14.92
C ASN A 199 -12.01 -0.51 -13.49
N ASP A 200 -11.81 -1.43 -12.55
CA ASP A 200 -12.11 -1.28 -11.13
C ASP A 200 -10.90 -0.83 -10.30
N LEU A 201 -9.81 -0.41 -10.96
CA LEU A 201 -8.64 0.13 -10.29
C LEU A 201 -8.93 1.51 -9.67
N PRO A 202 -8.31 1.82 -8.51
CA PRO A 202 -8.31 3.16 -7.97
C PRO A 202 -7.84 4.19 -9.02
N PRO A 203 -8.39 5.42 -9.03
CA PRO A 203 -8.01 6.43 -10.01
C PRO A 203 -6.50 6.69 -10.10
N ALA A 204 -5.80 6.61 -8.97
CA ALA A 204 -4.35 6.77 -8.90
C ALA A 204 -3.56 5.73 -9.74
N LEU A 205 -4.14 4.56 -9.96
CA LEU A 205 -3.52 3.43 -10.66
C LEU A 205 -4.05 3.26 -12.09
N ASN A 206 -4.99 4.09 -12.53
CA ASN A 206 -5.65 3.96 -13.82
C ASN A 206 -4.93 4.81 -14.89
N LYS A 207 -4.21 4.13 -15.79
CA LYS A 207 -3.45 4.74 -16.90
C LYS A 207 -4.33 5.29 -18.03
N SER A 208 -5.62 4.96 -18.02
CA SER A 208 -6.58 5.32 -19.09
C SER A 208 -7.52 6.48 -18.71
N ILE A 209 -7.24 7.20 -17.63
CA ILE A 209 -7.90 8.48 -17.35
C ILE A 209 -7.41 9.49 -18.38
N ASN A 210 -8.23 9.74 -19.40
CA ASN A 210 -8.00 10.78 -20.41
C ASN A 210 -7.68 12.14 -19.74
N THR A 211 -6.41 12.54 -19.79
CA THR A 211 -5.92 13.86 -19.42
C THR A 211 -6.37 14.98 -20.38
N GLU A 212 -7.02 14.63 -21.49
CA GLU A 212 -7.50 15.59 -22.50
C GLU A 212 -8.85 16.23 -22.19
N LYS A 213 -9.62 15.72 -21.22
CA LYS A 213 -10.74 16.50 -20.71
C LYS A 213 -10.15 17.60 -19.84
N LYS A 214 -10.07 18.82 -20.38
CA LYS A 214 -10.00 20.05 -19.56
C LYS A 214 -10.88 19.80 -18.34
N PRO A 215 -10.35 19.87 -17.12
CA PRO A 215 -11.17 19.62 -15.95
C PRO A 215 -12.38 20.52 -16.12
N ASN A 216 -13.57 19.90 -16.15
CA ASN A 216 -14.79 20.67 -16.00
C ASN A 216 -14.53 21.51 -14.76
N GLN A 217 -14.55 22.83 -14.93
CA GLN A 217 -14.41 23.78 -13.84
C GLN A 217 -15.22 23.22 -12.68
N PRO A 218 -14.61 22.98 -11.50
CA PRO A 218 -15.24 22.17 -10.48
C PRO A 218 -16.65 22.72 -10.28
N GLN A 219 -17.65 21.94 -10.71
CA GLN A 219 -18.99 22.19 -10.24
C GLN A 219 -18.82 22.02 -8.75
N GLN A 220 -18.93 23.13 -8.01
CA GLN A 220 -19.21 23.06 -6.60
C GLN A 220 -20.32 22.02 -6.50
N LEU A 221 -19.97 20.85 -5.96
CA LEU A 221 -20.98 19.91 -5.51
C LEU A 221 -21.96 20.80 -4.76
N PRO A 222 -23.26 20.84 -5.14
CA PRO A 222 -24.22 21.49 -4.27
C PRO A 222 -23.93 20.90 -2.90
N PRO A 223 -23.67 21.75 -1.89
CA PRO A 223 -23.15 21.29 -0.62
C PRO A 223 -23.97 20.07 -0.29
N LYS A 224 -23.30 18.90 -0.24
CA LYS A 224 -23.94 17.75 0.36
C LYS A 224 -24.35 18.35 1.68
N VAL A 225 -25.66 18.46 1.88
CA VAL A 225 -26.22 18.63 3.20
C VAL A 225 -25.75 17.34 3.84
N SER A 226 -24.52 17.38 4.37
CA SER A 226 -24.15 16.66 5.55
C SER A 226 -25.40 16.77 6.38
N GLU A 227 -25.95 15.65 6.80
CA GLU A 227 -26.82 15.70 7.95
C GLU A 227 -25.99 16.41 9.01
N THR A 228 -26.18 17.73 9.08
CA THR A 228 -25.83 18.56 10.19
C THR A 228 -26.77 17.99 11.24
N LYS A 229 -26.35 16.89 11.86
CA LYS A 229 -26.25 16.94 13.30
C LYS A 229 -25.56 18.27 13.52
N ASN A 230 -26.37 19.28 13.83
CA ASN A 230 -25.89 20.44 14.52
C ASN A 230 -25.10 19.84 15.67
N ILE A 231 -23.79 19.67 15.46
CA ILE A 231 -22.85 19.66 16.55
C ILE A 231 -23.05 21.08 17.02
N GLU A 232 -23.98 21.25 17.96
CA GLU A 232 -24.05 22.42 18.79
C GLU A 232 -22.61 22.60 19.23
N ARG A 233 -21.92 23.57 18.61
CA ARG A 233 -20.59 23.94 19.05
C ARG A 233 -20.80 24.25 20.51
N LEU A 234 -20.21 23.45 21.39
CA LEU A 234 -20.14 23.78 22.80
C LEU A 234 -19.48 25.16 22.79
N LYS A 235 -20.29 26.20 23.01
CA LYS A 235 -19.80 27.57 23.13
C LYS A 235 -18.98 27.57 24.39
N ASN A 236 -17.69 27.30 24.24
CA ASN A 236 -16.73 27.52 25.30
C ASN A 236 -16.61 29.04 25.46
N ASP A 237 -16.59 29.51 26.70
CA ASP A 237 -16.50 30.95 26.99
C ASP A 237 -15.18 31.56 26.48
N LYS A 238 -14.18 30.72 26.17
CA LYS A 238 -12.84 31.08 25.71
C LYS A 238 -12.39 30.10 24.63
N PRO A 239 -11.69 30.56 23.57
CA PRO A 239 -11.16 29.65 22.57
C PRO A 239 -10.10 28.70 23.15
N ILE A 240 -10.08 27.46 22.66
CA ILE A 240 -9.17 26.41 23.13
C ILE A 240 -8.18 26.02 22.03
N LEU A 241 -6.89 26.16 22.31
CA LEU A 241 -5.79 25.63 21.51
C LEU A 241 -5.27 24.34 22.15
N PHE A 242 -5.40 23.22 21.45
CA PHE A 242 -4.88 21.94 21.92
C PHE A 242 -3.57 21.63 21.19
N LEU A 243 -2.46 21.74 21.90
CA LEU A 243 -1.12 21.52 21.36
C LEU A 243 -0.79 20.02 21.36
N THR A 244 -0.05 19.58 20.36
CA THR A 244 0.48 18.22 20.27
C THR A 244 1.91 18.26 19.73
N PHE A 245 2.84 17.65 20.47
CA PHE A 245 4.28 17.75 20.21
C PHE A 245 5.03 16.56 20.82
N THR A 246 6.25 16.35 20.33
CA THR A 246 7.24 15.40 20.87
C THR A 246 8.29 16.14 21.71
N GLU A 247 9.25 15.42 22.31
CA GLU A 247 10.28 15.99 23.20
C GLU A 247 11.02 17.18 22.59
N ASP A 248 11.34 17.12 21.30
CA ASP A 248 12.03 18.18 20.56
C ASP A 248 11.16 19.40 20.23
N GLY A 249 9.87 19.38 20.60
CA GLY A 249 8.92 20.49 20.47
C GLY A 249 8.56 21.17 21.79
N ILE A 250 9.10 20.71 22.93
CA ILE A 250 8.76 21.23 24.27
C ILE A 250 9.05 22.73 24.39
N GLU A 251 10.21 23.19 23.91
CA GLU A 251 10.61 24.60 23.96
C GLU A 251 9.63 25.48 23.17
N THR A 252 9.28 25.07 21.95
CA THR A 252 8.27 25.77 21.13
C THR A 252 6.89 25.76 21.80
N ALA A 253 6.49 24.67 22.46
CA ALA A 253 5.23 24.61 23.20
C ALA A 253 5.19 25.62 24.35
N MET A 254 6.28 25.73 25.12
CA MET A 254 6.43 26.73 26.18
C MET A 254 6.39 28.15 25.62
N ASN A 255 7.14 28.43 24.54
CA ASN A 255 7.13 29.74 23.89
C ASN A 255 5.74 30.14 23.41
N ILE A 256 4.97 29.20 22.86
CA ILE A 256 3.58 29.45 22.44
C ILE A 256 2.70 29.74 23.65
N GLN A 257 2.83 28.98 24.73
CA GLN A 257 2.07 29.23 25.96
C GLN A 257 2.36 30.63 26.51
N ASP A 258 3.63 31.02 26.60
CA ASP A 258 4.05 32.34 27.08
C ASP A 258 3.51 33.46 26.19
N LYS A 259 3.63 33.32 24.86
CA LYS A 259 3.07 34.26 23.89
C LYS A 259 1.56 34.44 24.08
N VAL A 260 0.81 33.35 24.22
CA VAL A 260 -0.65 33.40 24.41
C VAL A 260 -1.02 34.02 25.75
N ASN A 261 -0.26 33.75 26.82
CA ASN A 261 -0.47 34.34 28.14
C ASN A 261 -0.27 35.87 28.13
N ASP A 262 0.61 36.38 27.27
CA ASP A 262 0.86 37.81 27.07
C ASP A 262 -0.20 38.53 26.23
N TRP A 263 -1.21 37.82 25.70
CA TRP A 263 -2.29 38.43 24.93
C TRP A 263 -3.30 39.14 25.84
N PHE A 264 -3.31 40.48 25.81
CA PHE A 264 -4.22 41.30 26.62
C PHE A 264 -5.63 41.48 26.02
N ASP A 265 -5.79 41.29 24.71
CA ASP A 265 -7.02 41.54 23.96
C ASP A 265 -7.93 40.32 23.80
N MET A 266 -7.46 39.13 24.16
CA MET A 266 -8.21 37.89 24.02
C MET A 266 -7.75 36.87 25.06
N GLU A 267 -8.72 36.23 25.73
CA GLU A 267 -8.42 35.17 26.68
C GLU A 267 -8.54 33.81 25.98
N VAL A 268 -7.41 33.11 25.83
CA VAL A 268 -7.31 31.83 25.10
C VAL A 268 -6.77 30.76 26.05
N GLN A 269 -7.39 29.58 26.01
CA GLN A 269 -6.93 28.44 26.79
C GLN A 269 -5.99 27.57 25.96
N VAL A 270 -4.74 27.46 26.39
CA VAL A 270 -3.77 26.51 25.82
C VAL A 270 -3.82 25.21 26.63
N ILE A 271 -3.92 24.07 25.95
CA ILE A 271 -4.00 22.74 26.58
C ILE A 271 -2.89 21.87 26.02
N THR A 272 -2.16 21.24 26.94
CA THR A 272 -1.26 20.11 26.69
C THR A 272 -1.71 18.93 27.55
N LEU A 273 -1.29 17.72 27.22
CA LEU A 273 -1.58 16.54 28.01
C LEU A 273 -0.82 16.54 29.33
N GLU A 274 0.42 17.04 29.33
CA GLU A 274 1.22 17.14 30.55
C GLU A 274 0.61 18.13 31.56
N ASP A 275 0.03 19.26 31.11
CA ASP A 275 -0.68 20.22 31.98
C ASP A 275 -1.97 19.67 32.61
N ARG A 276 -2.43 18.51 32.13
CA ARG A 276 -3.64 17.82 32.58
C ARG A 276 -3.37 16.38 32.98
N ARG A 277 -2.12 16.10 33.40
CA ARG A 277 -1.61 14.77 33.74
C ARG A 277 -2.54 13.93 34.60
N ASP A 278 -3.08 14.50 35.68
CA ASP A 278 -3.95 13.77 36.61
C ASP A 278 -5.27 13.29 35.97
N ASP A 279 -5.82 14.08 35.04
CA ASP A 279 -7.03 13.74 34.29
C ASP A 279 -6.73 12.74 33.16
N VAL A 280 -5.59 12.91 32.49
CA VAL A 280 -5.16 12.08 31.36
C VAL A 280 -4.81 10.67 31.84
N ILE A 281 -4.15 10.50 32.99
CA ILE A 281 -3.75 9.18 33.53
C ILE A 281 -4.97 8.30 33.82
N GLN A 282 -6.10 8.87 34.24
CA GLN A 282 -7.31 8.11 34.57
C GLN A 282 -7.97 7.49 33.33
N ASN A 283 -8.11 8.26 32.25
CA ASN A 283 -8.67 7.78 30.99
C ASN A 283 -8.16 8.63 29.80
N PRO A 284 -6.98 8.31 29.26
CA PRO A 284 -6.30 9.17 28.29
C PRO A 284 -7.07 9.27 26.98
N GLU A 285 -7.62 8.16 26.49
CA GLU A 285 -8.39 8.16 25.23
C GLU A 285 -9.66 9.00 25.34
N LYS A 286 -10.39 8.89 26.45
CA LYS A 286 -11.61 9.68 26.67
C LYS A 286 -11.28 11.16 26.75
N PHE A 287 -10.26 11.51 27.54
CA PHE A 287 -9.81 12.89 27.70
C PHE A 287 -9.41 13.50 26.35
N ILE A 288 -8.53 12.80 25.61
CA ILE A 288 -8.04 13.28 24.31
C ILE A 288 -9.21 13.47 23.34
N ARG A 289 -10.15 12.52 23.24
CA ARG A 289 -11.30 12.65 22.33
C ARG A 289 -12.20 13.83 22.71
N GLU A 290 -12.47 14.01 24.00
CA GLU A 290 -13.31 15.09 24.50
C GLU A 290 -12.69 16.47 24.21
N TYR A 291 -11.39 16.64 24.48
CA TYR A 291 -10.70 17.89 24.18
C TYR A 291 -10.42 18.08 22.70
N PHE A 292 -10.19 16.99 21.96
CA PHE A 292 -10.12 17.04 20.51
C PHE A 292 -11.44 17.53 19.90
N GLU A 293 -12.60 17.22 20.48
CA GLU A 293 -13.89 17.77 20.05
C GLU A 293 -14.08 19.22 20.50
N LYS A 294 -13.74 19.54 21.75
CA LYS A 294 -13.92 20.89 22.34
C LYS A 294 -12.94 21.95 21.82
N ALA A 295 -11.75 21.56 21.40
CA ALA A 295 -10.73 22.50 20.93
C ALA A 295 -11.24 23.28 19.70
N ASP A 296 -10.92 24.56 19.61
CA ASP A 296 -11.18 25.36 18.41
C ASP A 296 -10.13 25.03 17.36
N TYR A 297 -8.86 24.97 17.78
CA TYR A 297 -7.75 24.53 16.94
C TYR A 297 -6.92 23.45 17.62
N ILE A 298 -6.58 22.43 16.83
CA ILE A 298 -5.50 21.50 17.15
C ILE A 298 -4.22 22.06 16.54
N VAL A 299 -3.17 22.14 17.35
CA VAL A 299 -1.91 22.80 17.01
C VAL A 299 -0.75 21.80 17.08
N PRO A 300 -0.51 21.04 16.00
CA PRO A 300 0.68 20.20 15.89
C PRO A 300 1.96 21.03 15.77
N LEU A 301 2.95 20.74 16.59
CA LEU A 301 4.30 21.31 16.45
C LEU A 301 5.13 20.38 15.57
N ILE A 302 5.40 20.82 14.34
CA ILE A 302 5.99 19.99 13.30
C ILE A 302 7.51 20.01 13.44
N THR A 303 8.02 19.12 14.28
CA THR A 303 9.46 18.85 14.47
C THR A 303 9.86 17.56 13.73
N THR A 304 11.16 17.24 13.72
CA THR A 304 11.64 15.95 13.20
C THR A 304 11.06 14.79 14.01
N GLY A 305 11.09 14.89 15.34
CA GLY A 305 10.52 13.89 16.25
C GLY A 305 9.02 13.69 16.03
N TYR A 306 8.27 14.76 15.80
CA TYR A 306 6.83 14.67 15.52
C TYR A 306 6.58 13.87 14.24
N MET A 307 7.34 14.15 13.19
CA MET A 307 7.23 13.44 11.92
C MET A 307 7.62 11.97 12.05
N ASP A 308 8.65 11.64 12.82
CA ASP A 308 9.09 10.26 13.04
C ASP A 308 8.04 9.45 13.82
N GLU A 309 7.43 10.05 14.84
CA GLU A 309 6.41 9.40 15.69
C GLU A 309 5.13 9.08 14.89
N ILE A 310 4.73 9.93 13.94
CA ILE A 310 3.58 9.67 13.05
C ILE A 310 3.93 8.81 11.82
N ASN A 311 5.21 8.70 11.45
CA ASN A 311 5.71 7.84 10.37
C ASN A 311 5.96 6.39 10.82
N GLY A 312 5.95 6.11 12.13
CA GLY A 312 6.37 4.84 12.73
C GLY A 312 5.84 3.58 12.05
N TYR A 313 6.70 2.92 11.27
CA TYR A 313 6.54 1.59 10.67
C TYR A 313 6.59 0.45 11.72
N GLY A 314 5.82 0.53 12.80
CA GLY A 314 5.88 -0.43 13.89
C GLY A 314 4.51 -0.74 14.52
N PRO A 315 4.13 -2.02 14.66
CA PRO A 315 3.03 -2.40 15.54
C PRO A 315 3.45 -2.12 16.99
N GLY A 316 2.88 -1.08 17.61
CA GLY A 316 2.68 -1.00 19.05
C GLY A 316 3.92 -1.16 19.94
N ALA A 317 5.08 -0.60 19.59
CA ALA A 317 6.07 -0.31 20.61
C ALA A 317 5.49 0.82 21.48
N PRO A 318 5.16 0.58 22.76
CA PRO A 318 4.71 1.66 23.62
C PRO A 318 5.84 2.68 23.71
N SER A 319 5.53 3.95 23.41
CA SER A 319 6.47 5.04 23.67
C SER A 319 6.94 4.93 25.11
N THR A 320 8.26 4.91 25.29
CA THR A 320 8.92 4.84 26.60
C THR A 320 9.04 6.22 27.24
N SER A 321 8.54 7.27 26.57
CA SER A 321 8.47 8.61 27.10
C SER A 321 7.53 8.68 28.31
N ASP A 322 8.04 9.26 29.39
CA ASP A 322 7.26 9.63 30.56
C ASP A 322 6.33 10.84 30.29
N ASN A 323 6.66 11.65 29.28
CA ASN A 323 5.85 12.79 28.85
C ASN A 323 4.62 12.31 28.06
N LEU A 324 3.44 12.76 28.51
CA LEU A 324 2.15 12.34 27.96
C LEU A 324 1.89 12.90 26.56
N ASP A 325 2.33 14.12 26.28
CA ASP A 325 2.19 14.74 24.95
C ASP A 325 2.90 13.89 23.89
N CYS A 326 4.17 13.54 24.13
CA CYS A 326 4.96 12.70 23.24
C CYS A 326 4.33 11.31 23.05
N LYS A 327 3.82 10.70 24.14
CA LYS A 327 3.25 9.35 24.13
C LYS A 327 1.99 9.22 23.26
N TYR A 328 1.20 10.29 23.16
CA TYR A 328 -0.10 10.26 22.49
C TYR A 328 -0.14 10.99 21.14
N VAL A 329 1.01 11.50 20.64
CA VAL A 329 1.11 12.16 19.33
C VAL A 329 0.46 11.33 18.21
N ASN A 330 0.84 10.06 18.08
CA ASN A 330 0.29 9.20 17.02
C ASN A 330 -1.23 8.99 17.17
N PHE A 331 -1.74 8.89 18.40
CA PHE A 331 -3.18 8.77 18.64
C PHE A 331 -3.93 10.05 18.21
N ILE A 332 -3.42 11.22 18.58
CA ILE A 332 -3.98 12.52 18.18
C ILE A 332 -3.92 12.69 16.67
N TYR A 333 -2.79 12.36 16.03
CA TYR A 333 -2.65 12.41 14.58
C TYR A 333 -3.65 11.50 13.87
N ASN A 334 -3.90 10.30 14.39
CA ASN A 334 -4.94 9.41 13.85
C ASN A 334 -6.35 10.04 13.96
N LEU A 335 -6.66 10.80 15.01
CA LEU A 335 -7.91 11.57 15.10
C LEU A 335 -7.96 12.67 14.04
N ILE A 336 -6.87 13.42 13.86
CA ILE A 336 -6.73 14.45 12.83
C ILE A 336 -6.99 13.86 11.44
N SER A 337 -6.29 12.79 11.11
CA SER A 337 -6.39 12.10 9.81
C SER A 337 -7.82 11.60 9.55
N ASN A 338 -8.44 10.96 10.54
CA ASN A 338 -9.81 10.48 10.43
C ASN A 338 -10.82 11.63 10.24
N GLN A 339 -10.69 12.73 10.99
CA GLN A 339 -11.57 13.89 10.83
C GLN A 339 -11.39 14.57 9.48
N TYR A 340 -10.15 14.68 9.01
CA TYR A 340 -9.82 15.24 7.70
C TYR A 340 -10.42 14.39 6.57
N MET A 341 -10.18 13.08 6.56
CA MET A 341 -10.60 12.20 5.45
C MET A 341 -12.10 11.90 5.47
N HIS A 342 -12.67 11.61 6.63
CA HIS A 342 -14.02 11.01 6.70
C HIS A 342 -15.12 12.00 7.10
N ILE A 343 -14.80 13.02 7.90
CA ILE A 343 -15.82 13.93 8.45
C ILE A 343 -15.91 15.21 7.63
N THR A 344 -14.77 15.82 7.31
CA THR A 344 -14.72 17.15 6.67
C THR A 344 -14.55 17.09 5.15
N GLY A 345 -14.34 15.91 4.57
CA GLY A 345 -14.15 15.74 3.13
C GLY A 345 -12.87 16.42 2.63
N CYS A 346 -11.76 16.23 3.34
CA CYS A 346 -10.45 16.81 3.06
C CYS A 346 -10.37 18.34 3.22
N LEU A 347 -11.29 18.94 3.99
CA LEU A 347 -11.27 20.36 4.32
C LEU A 347 -10.69 20.58 5.72
N ASN A 348 -9.53 21.22 5.80
CA ASN A 348 -8.87 21.46 7.08
C ASN A 348 -9.45 22.66 7.83
N LYS A 349 -10.49 22.40 8.62
CA LYS A 349 -11.19 23.42 9.42
C LYS A 349 -10.62 23.61 10.82
N LYS A 350 -9.87 22.63 11.35
CA LYS A 350 -9.55 22.53 12.78
C LYS A 350 -8.05 22.47 13.08
N VAL A 351 -7.21 22.07 12.13
CA VAL A 351 -5.78 21.87 12.39
C VAL A 351 -5.02 23.08 11.85
N ARG A 352 -4.15 23.65 12.68
CA ARG A 352 -3.23 24.73 12.33
C ARG A 352 -1.87 24.37 12.89
N SER A 353 -1.00 23.88 12.03
CA SER A 353 0.31 23.40 12.43
C SER A 353 1.26 24.58 12.70
N VAL A 354 2.26 24.39 13.54
CA VAL A 354 3.33 25.36 13.78
C VAL A 354 4.66 24.71 13.45
N LEU A 355 5.48 25.42 12.69
CA LEU A 355 6.85 25.04 12.37
C LEU A 355 7.80 25.80 13.32
N PRO A 356 8.58 25.09 14.16
CA PRO A 356 9.60 25.69 15.01
C PRO A 356 10.67 26.46 14.22
N GLU A 357 11.30 27.46 14.83
CA GLU A 357 12.33 28.27 14.18
C GLU A 357 13.55 27.47 13.70
N ASN A 358 13.88 26.40 14.43
CA ASN A 358 15.01 25.51 14.18
C ASN A 358 14.62 24.24 13.41
N ALA A 359 13.45 24.22 12.74
CA ALA A 359 12.99 23.04 12.03
C ALA A 359 13.94 22.62 10.89
N ASP A 360 14.25 21.32 10.81
CA ASP A 360 15.07 20.74 9.75
C ASP A 360 14.36 20.87 8.38
N VAL A 361 15.11 21.20 7.33
CA VAL A 361 14.64 21.23 5.94
C VAL A 361 13.94 19.92 5.53
N LYS A 362 14.34 18.78 6.10
CA LYS A 362 13.70 17.47 5.86
C LYS A 362 12.25 17.42 6.34
N VAL A 363 11.91 18.15 7.40
CA VAL A 363 10.53 18.21 7.93
C VAL A 363 9.59 18.80 6.88
N LEU A 364 10.03 19.83 6.16
CA LEU A 364 9.26 20.46 5.09
C LEU A 364 9.03 19.54 3.87
N GLN A 365 9.96 18.62 3.60
CA GLN A 365 9.76 17.62 2.56
C GLN A 365 8.75 16.57 3.01
N ASN A 366 8.90 16.09 4.24
CA ASN A 366 8.07 15.02 4.79
C ASN A 366 6.63 15.48 5.04
N ILE A 367 6.39 16.73 5.46
CA ILE A 367 5.04 17.25 5.75
C ILE A 367 4.13 17.23 4.52
N SER A 368 4.70 17.24 3.31
CA SER A 368 3.93 17.13 2.06
C SER A 368 3.16 15.80 1.92
N LEU A 369 3.63 14.75 2.61
CA LEU A 369 2.96 13.44 2.68
C LEU A 369 1.73 13.47 3.60
N TYR A 370 1.51 14.57 4.33
CA TYR A 370 0.53 14.69 5.39
C TYR A 370 -0.41 15.89 5.15
N PRO A 371 -1.39 15.78 4.23
CA PRO A 371 -2.25 16.90 3.83
C PRO A 371 -2.98 17.62 4.98
N ALA A 372 -3.31 16.88 6.05
CA ALA A 372 -3.96 17.43 7.23
C ALA A 372 -3.03 18.33 8.08
N LEU A 373 -1.71 18.26 7.89
CA LEU A 373 -0.72 19.06 8.60
C LEU A 373 -0.16 20.22 7.77
N ILE A 374 -0.44 20.27 6.46
CA ILE A 374 0.07 21.29 5.52
C ILE A 374 -0.26 22.74 5.90
N PRO A 375 -1.40 23.07 6.52
CA PRO A 375 -1.67 24.45 6.96
C PRO A 375 -0.79 24.82 8.17
N TRP A 376 0.49 25.09 7.91
CA TRP A 376 1.48 25.45 8.91
C TRP A 376 1.79 26.95 8.89
N THR A 377 2.13 27.48 10.05
CA THR A 377 2.72 28.82 10.22
C THR A 377 4.08 28.69 10.90
N HIS A 378 4.97 29.64 10.65
CA HIS A 378 6.24 29.70 11.37
C HIS A 378 6.00 30.17 12.82
N GLU A 379 6.78 29.69 13.78
CA GLU A 379 6.69 30.06 15.20
C GLU A 379 6.77 31.59 15.42
N MET A 380 7.60 32.28 14.65
CA MET A 380 7.70 33.76 14.66
C MET A 380 6.42 34.47 14.23
N SER A 381 5.63 33.84 13.36
CA SER A 381 4.37 34.40 12.85
C SER A 381 3.15 33.85 13.60
N PHE A 382 3.37 33.11 14.69
CA PHE A 382 2.31 32.48 15.48
C PHE A 382 1.28 33.52 15.94
N ASP A 383 1.73 34.60 16.59
CA ASP A 383 0.84 35.61 17.19
C ASP A 383 -0.11 36.23 16.17
N GLU A 384 0.43 36.74 15.06
CA GLU A 384 -0.35 37.40 14.03
C GLU A 384 -1.40 36.46 13.44
N GLN A 385 -0.99 35.24 13.05
CA GLN A 385 -1.86 34.29 12.37
C GLN A 385 -2.93 33.71 13.29
N PHE A 386 -2.58 33.28 14.51
CA PHE A 386 -3.55 32.69 15.42
C PHE A 386 -4.54 33.72 15.97
N ARG A 387 -4.13 34.97 16.17
CA ARG A 387 -5.07 36.05 16.50
C ARG A 387 -6.08 36.29 15.39
N ILE A 388 -5.69 36.18 14.10
CA ILE A 388 -6.62 36.28 12.98
C ILE A 388 -7.59 35.08 12.98
N PHE A 389 -7.08 33.86 13.11
CA PHE A 389 -7.91 32.64 13.13
C PHE A 389 -8.97 32.67 14.24
N LEU A 390 -8.61 33.19 15.41
CA LEU A 390 -9.49 33.27 16.56
C LEU A 390 -10.48 34.46 16.49
N LYS A 391 -10.15 35.53 15.75
CA LYS A 391 -11.06 36.68 15.52
C LYS A 391 -12.20 36.35 14.57
N ASP A 392 -11.95 35.56 13.52
CA ASP A 392 -12.98 35.10 12.57
C ASP A 392 -14.05 34.19 13.22
N TYR A 393 -13.83 33.75 14.47
CA TYR A 393 -14.79 32.97 15.27
C TYR A 393 -15.67 33.81 16.21
N SER A 394 -15.38 35.10 16.38
CA SER A 394 -16.08 36.00 17.32
C SER A 394 -17.21 36.83 16.69
N THR A 395 -17.49 36.64 15.39
CA THR A 395 -18.62 37.23 14.63
C THR A 395 -19.52 36.13 14.10
#